data_AF-A0A419F6K9-F1
#
_entry.id   AF-A0A419F6K9-F1
#
_cell.length_a   1.000
_cell.length_b   1.000
_cell.length_c   1.000
_cell.angle_alpha   90.00
_cell.angle_beta   90.00
_cell.angle_gamma   90.00
#
_symmetry.space_group_name_H-M   'P 1'
#
loop_
_entity.id
_entity.type
_entity.pdbx_description
1 polymer ?
#
loop_
_entity_poly.entity_id
_entity_poly.type
_entity_poly.pdbx_seq_one_letter_code
_entity_poly.pdbx_strand_id
1 'polypeptide(L)'
;MLHHGKVAILIILLGLAFNGIGCGPSYEERQAREKTEKEEQVRKREAEISTLSGQISEKYNSIYFPPRSIGTAAFTYELQNFFSTVGARTILFTGYLEDVEKEEHGIIVEFLCPLGKDYYLHKRAIRFRLTAPEERAKQFLEAEREDPSFLSLRYYAEPDYFVVARIEKLVRAKRYEMYSSGNGDEIEVDIEIAPSFASTGELIEALPIPAYLTESPDN
;
A
#
# COMPACT_ATOMS: atom_id res chain seq x y z
N MET A 1 46.51 -65.69 -4.77
CA MET A 1 45.86 -64.54 -5.45
C MET A 1 44.47 -64.26 -4.85
N LEU A 2 44.38 -63.81 -3.59
CA LEU A 2 43.09 -63.59 -2.93
C LEU A 2 43.15 -62.52 -1.82
N HIS A 3 44.00 -61.51 -1.97
CA HIS A 3 44.15 -60.44 -0.98
C HIS A 3 43.79 -59.03 -1.48
N HIS A 4 43.56 -58.81 -2.78
CA HIS A 4 43.30 -57.47 -3.34
C HIS A 4 41.80 -57.14 -3.45
N GLY A 5 40.91 -58.14 -3.45
CA GLY A 5 39.45 -57.91 -3.52
C GLY A 5 38.82 -57.39 -2.23
N LYS A 6 39.43 -57.66 -1.06
CA LYS A 6 38.90 -57.22 0.24
C LYS A 6 39.18 -55.74 0.55
N VAL A 7 40.28 -55.19 0.01
CA VAL A 7 40.67 -53.78 0.22
C VAL A 7 39.81 -52.83 -0.63
N ALA A 8 39.48 -53.22 -1.87
CA ALA A 8 38.64 -52.41 -2.74
C ALA A 8 37.20 -52.23 -2.21
N ILE A 9 36.63 -53.28 -1.59
CA ILE A 9 35.27 -53.23 -1.01
C ILE A 9 35.21 -52.31 0.21
N LEU A 10 36.27 -52.26 1.03
CA LEU A 10 36.34 -51.37 2.19
C LEU A 10 36.40 -49.89 1.80
N ILE A 11 37.12 -49.56 0.72
CA ILE A 11 37.25 -48.18 0.21
C ILE A 11 35.93 -47.70 -0.41
N ILE A 12 35.20 -48.57 -1.11
CA ILE A 12 33.88 -48.24 -1.66
C ILE A 12 32.84 -48.02 -0.55
N LEU A 13 32.90 -48.81 0.54
CA LEU A 13 32.02 -48.63 1.69
C LEU A 13 32.35 -47.37 2.51
N LEU A 14 33.62 -46.98 2.61
CA LEU A 14 34.01 -45.70 3.23
C LEU A 14 33.64 -44.48 2.37
N GLY A 15 33.71 -44.59 1.03
CA GLY A 15 33.28 -43.52 0.12
C GLY A 15 31.77 -43.25 0.15
N LEU A 16 30.96 -44.26 0.49
CA LEU A 16 29.51 -44.12 0.64
C LEU A 16 29.09 -43.58 2.02
N ALA A 17 29.92 -43.72 3.06
CA ALA A 17 29.63 -43.21 4.40
C ALA A 17 29.80 -41.68 4.53
N PHE A 18 30.60 -41.04 3.66
CA PHE A 18 30.86 -39.59 3.73
C PHE A 18 29.89 -38.72 2.91
N ASN A 19 28.99 -39.30 2.13
CA ASN A 19 28.01 -38.54 1.34
C ASN A 19 26.63 -38.41 2.03
N GLY A 20 26.45 -38.97 3.23
CA GLY A 20 25.16 -39.03 3.94
C GLY A 20 24.94 -37.97 5.02
N ILE A 21 25.95 -37.15 5.36
CA ILE A 21 25.83 -36.08 6.38
C ILE A 21 25.88 -34.72 5.68
N GLY A 22 24.94 -34.50 4.76
CA GLY A 22 24.52 -33.14 4.46
C GLY A 22 23.71 -32.64 5.64
N CYS A 23 24.37 -32.08 6.66
CA CYS A 23 23.71 -31.25 7.67
C CYS A 23 23.19 -29.99 6.99
N GLY A 24 22.08 -30.12 6.25
CA GLY A 24 21.30 -28.98 5.83
C GLY A 24 20.78 -28.25 7.06
N PRO A 25 20.57 -26.93 6.96
CA PRO A 25 20.03 -26.16 8.08
C PRO A 25 18.73 -26.80 8.57
N SER A 26 18.57 -26.84 9.90
CA SER A 26 17.35 -27.33 10.50
C SER A 26 16.16 -26.53 9.98
N TYR A 27 14.95 -27.07 10.10
CA TYR A 27 13.74 -26.35 9.71
C TYR A 27 13.65 -24.99 10.43
N GLU A 28 14.02 -24.96 11.72
CA GLU A 28 14.05 -23.75 12.54
C GLU A 28 15.10 -22.73 12.04
N GLU A 29 16.29 -23.20 11.63
CA GLU A 29 17.32 -22.32 11.06
C GLU A 29 16.90 -21.72 9.71
N ARG A 30 16.16 -22.48 8.89
CA ARG A 30 15.60 -21.97 7.64
C ARG A 30 14.54 -20.89 7.90
N GLN A 31 13.59 -21.15 8.79
CA GLN A 31 12.58 -20.16 9.17
C GLN A 31 13.21 -18.89 9.77
N ALA A 32 14.22 -19.03 10.63
CA ALA A 32 14.89 -17.88 11.23
C ALA A 32 15.63 -17.02 10.20
N ARG A 33 16.29 -17.66 9.22
CA ARG A 33 16.93 -16.95 8.09
C ARG A 33 15.92 -16.27 7.20
N GLU A 34 14.88 -16.97 6.77
CA GLU A 34 13.80 -16.40 5.95
C GLU A 34 13.15 -15.20 6.64
N LYS A 35 12.88 -15.30 7.95
CA LYS A 35 12.34 -14.19 8.73
C LYS A 35 13.28 -12.99 8.76
N THR A 36 14.57 -13.23 9.00
CA THR A 36 15.59 -12.17 9.05
C THR A 36 15.75 -11.48 7.69
N GLU A 37 15.77 -12.26 6.60
CA GLU A 37 15.85 -11.76 5.23
C GLU A 37 14.62 -10.91 4.89
N LYS A 38 13.42 -11.36 5.26
CA LYS A 38 12.18 -10.59 5.10
C LYS A 38 12.21 -9.28 5.89
N GLU A 39 12.59 -9.32 7.16
CA GLU A 39 12.70 -8.13 8.00
C GLU A 39 13.72 -7.12 7.43
N GLU A 40 14.85 -7.61 6.89
CA GLU A 40 15.84 -6.75 6.25
C GLU A 40 15.32 -6.12 4.95
N GLN A 41 14.60 -6.87 4.12
CA GLN A 41 13.98 -6.36 2.90
C GLN A 41 12.92 -5.29 3.21
N VAL A 42 12.03 -5.54 4.17
CA VAL A 42 11.04 -4.56 4.63
C VAL A 42 11.72 -3.28 5.11
N ARG A 43 12.77 -3.40 5.93
CA ARG A 43 13.52 -2.24 6.40
C ARG A 43 14.17 -1.44 5.27
N LYS A 44 14.76 -2.10 4.27
CA LYS A 44 15.35 -1.43 3.10
C LYS A 44 14.28 -0.67 2.31
N ARG A 45 13.15 -1.31 2.03
CA ARG A 45 11.99 -0.70 1.36
C ARG A 45 11.48 0.52 2.12
N GLU A 46 11.27 0.42 3.43
CA GLU A 46 10.81 1.54 4.24
C GLU A 46 11.79 2.72 4.21
N ALA A 47 13.10 2.44 4.23
CA ALA A 47 14.12 3.47 4.11
C ALA A 47 14.13 4.16 2.73
N GLU A 48 13.92 3.40 1.65
CA GLU A 48 13.83 3.92 0.29
C GLU A 48 12.56 4.77 0.10
N ILE A 49 11.40 4.29 0.55
CA ILE A 49 10.15 5.07 0.58
C ILE A 49 10.33 6.36 1.38
N SER A 50 10.97 6.29 2.56
CA SER A 50 11.25 7.46 3.38
C SER A 50 12.20 8.45 2.69
N THR A 51 13.14 7.96 1.88
CA THR A 51 14.09 8.80 1.16
C THR A 51 13.41 9.50 -0.01
N LEU A 52 12.64 8.76 -0.81
CA LEU A 52 11.88 9.30 -1.95
C LEU A 52 10.84 10.32 -1.48
N SER A 53 10.06 9.97 -0.45
CA SER A 53 9.09 10.92 0.12
C SER A 53 9.76 12.19 0.65
N GLY A 54 10.93 12.08 1.30
CA GLY A 54 11.73 13.23 1.71
C GLY A 54 12.14 14.13 0.54
N GLN A 55 12.65 13.54 -0.55
CA GLN A 55 13.04 14.28 -1.75
C GLN A 55 11.86 14.99 -2.42
N ILE A 56 10.71 14.32 -2.51
CA ILE A 56 9.47 14.89 -3.06
C ILE A 56 8.98 16.02 -2.15
N SER A 57 8.99 15.82 -0.83
CA SER A 57 8.60 16.84 0.14
C SER A 57 9.46 18.10 0.05
N GLU A 58 10.78 17.94 -0.09
CA GLU A 58 11.69 19.08 -0.28
C GLU A 58 11.42 19.80 -1.61
N LYS A 59 11.31 19.06 -2.71
CA LYS A 59 11.05 19.61 -4.06
C LYS A 59 9.77 20.45 -4.12
N TYR A 60 8.70 20.00 -3.48
CA TYR A 60 7.39 20.64 -3.54
C TYR A 60 7.05 21.48 -2.30
N ASN A 61 7.98 21.60 -1.34
CA ASN A 61 7.75 22.22 -0.03
C ASN A 61 6.44 21.71 0.61
N SER A 62 6.27 20.38 0.61
CA SER A 62 5.02 19.73 1.01
C SER A 62 5.14 19.07 2.38
N ILE A 63 4.00 19.00 3.08
CA ILE A 63 3.89 18.31 4.37
C ILE A 63 3.38 16.89 4.13
N TYR A 64 4.08 15.90 4.64
CA TYR A 64 3.65 14.50 4.52
C TYR A 64 2.37 14.24 5.32
N PHE A 65 1.42 13.54 4.70
CA PHE A 65 0.14 13.13 5.25
C PHE A 65 -0.06 11.61 5.02
N PRO A 66 -0.59 10.86 5.99
CA PRO A 66 -0.94 11.31 7.35
C PRO A 66 0.32 11.59 8.21
N PRO A 67 0.29 12.62 9.09
CA PRO A 67 1.36 12.81 10.06
C PRO A 67 1.33 11.71 11.11
N ARG A 68 2.46 11.47 11.81
CA ARG A 68 2.57 10.45 12.87
C ARG A 68 1.54 10.59 13.99
N SER A 69 1.01 11.79 14.22
CA SER A 69 -0.03 12.06 15.21
C SER A 69 -1.44 11.63 14.79
N ILE A 70 -1.65 11.32 13.51
CA ILE A 70 -2.93 10.91 12.94
C ILE A 70 -2.81 9.46 12.51
N GLY A 71 -3.47 8.56 13.23
CA GLY A 71 -3.49 7.13 12.93
C GLY A 71 -4.85 6.64 12.43
N THR A 72 -4.98 5.32 12.33
CA THR A 72 -6.21 4.64 11.88
C THR A 72 -7.44 4.98 12.71
N ALA A 73 -7.27 5.30 14.00
CA ALA A 73 -8.34 5.70 14.90
C ALA A 73 -8.70 7.20 14.87
N ALA A 74 -8.05 8.01 14.01
CA ALA A 74 -8.20 9.47 14.05
C ALA A 74 -9.66 9.92 13.86
N PHE A 75 -10.12 10.81 14.75
CA PHE A 75 -11.44 11.41 14.65
C PHE A 75 -11.47 12.43 13.50
N THR A 76 -12.67 12.68 12.97
CA THR A 76 -12.91 13.73 11.96
C THR A 76 -12.34 15.08 12.38
N TYR A 77 -12.48 15.42 13.66
CA TYR A 77 -11.98 16.68 14.20
C TYR A 77 -10.46 16.82 14.07
N GLU A 78 -9.70 15.74 14.30
CA GLU A 78 -8.23 15.75 14.21
C GLU A 78 -7.78 15.96 12.76
N LEU A 79 -8.45 15.33 11.81
CA LEU A 79 -8.20 15.53 10.38
C LEU A 79 -8.54 16.96 9.95
N GLN A 80 -9.71 17.47 10.34
CA GLN A 80 -10.12 18.85 10.03
C GLN A 80 -9.16 19.88 10.62
N ASN A 81 -8.72 19.66 11.87
CA ASN A 81 -7.76 20.51 12.54
C ASN A 81 -6.40 20.50 11.83
N PHE A 82 -5.92 19.33 11.40
CA PHE A 82 -4.69 19.23 10.61
C PHE A 82 -4.77 20.03 9.32
N PHE A 83 -5.79 19.81 8.47
CA PHE A 83 -5.90 20.52 7.19
C PHE A 83 -6.14 22.02 7.38
N SER A 84 -6.84 22.41 8.44
CA SER A 84 -7.01 23.83 8.79
C SER A 84 -5.70 24.48 9.24
N THR A 85 -4.82 23.74 9.93
CA THR A 85 -3.50 24.21 10.36
C THR A 85 -2.51 24.28 9.19
N VAL A 86 -2.55 23.30 8.29
CA VAL A 86 -1.74 23.25 7.06
C VAL A 86 -2.16 24.38 6.11
N GLY A 87 -3.45 24.73 6.08
CA GLY A 87 -3.99 25.80 5.25
C GLY A 87 -3.77 25.52 3.77
N ALA A 88 -3.38 26.54 2.99
CA ALA A 88 -3.13 26.43 1.55
C ALA A 88 -1.80 25.75 1.18
N ARG A 89 -1.10 25.13 2.15
CA ARG A 89 0.16 24.42 1.88
C ARG A 89 -0.10 23.13 1.12
N THR A 90 0.91 22.75 0.33
CA THR A 90 0.95 21.48 -0.36
C THR A 90 1.11 20.33 0.63
N ILE A 91 0.39 19.24 0.39
CA ILE A 91 0.59 17.97 1.08
C ILE A 91 1.21 16.93 0.15
N LEU A 92 1.93 15.98 0.72
CA LEU A 92 2.36 14.76 0.07
C LEU A 92 1.68 13.59 0.78
N PHE A 93 1.05 12.69 0.03
CA PHE A 93 0.51 11.45 0.57
C PHE A 93 0.72 10.29 -0.39
N THR A 94 0.58 9.08 0.10
CA THR A 94 0.51 7.88 -0.76
C THR A 94 -0.95 7.51 -0.98
N GLY A 95 -1.32 7.14 -2.20
CA GLY A 95 -2.71 6.79 -2.51
C GLY A 95 -2.88 5.83 -3.68
N TYR A 96 -3.99 5.09 -3.63
CA TYR A 96 -4.47 4.26 -4.73
C TYR A 96 -5.25 5.13 -5.72
N LEU A 97 -5.02 4.98 -7.02
CA LEU A 97 -5.78 5.68 -8.05
C LEU A 97 -7.17 5.06 -8.23
N GLU A 98 -8.22 5.67 -7.71
CA GLU A 98 -9.57 5.09 -7.74
C GLU A 98 -10.28 5.33 -9.08
N ASP A 99 -10.28 6.57 -9.56
CA ASP A 99 -11.05 6.97 -10.74
C ASP A 99 -10.46 8.21 -11.42
N VAL A 100 -10.81 8.41 -12.70
CA VAL A 100 -10.48 9.60 -13.49
C VAL A 100 -11.72 10.02 -14.28
N GLU A 101 -12.34 11.12 -13.87
CA GLU A 101 -13.60 11.62 -14.42
C GLU A 101 -13.39 12.96 -15.13
N LYS A 102 -14.07 13.18 -16.25
CA LYS A 102 -14.13 14.50 -16.90
C LYS A 102 -15.38 15.25 -16.42
N GLU A 103 -15.18 16.38 -15.76
CA GLU A 103 -16.25 17.30 -15.35
C GLU A 103 -16.23 18.60 -16.21
N GLU A 104 -17.21 19.48 -16.01
CA GLU A 104 -17.34 20.75 -16.76
C GLU A 104 -16.12 21.68 -16.59
N HIS A 105 -15.43 21.59 -15.45
CA HIS A 105 -14.35 22.50 -15.06
C HIS A 105 -12.96 21.85 -15.04
N GLY A 106 -12.80 20.64 -15.58
CA GLY A 106 -11.52 19.95 -15.65
C GLY A 106 -11.63 18.44 -15.53
N ILE A 107 -10.50 17.79 -15.27
CA ILE A 107 -10.46 16.36 -14.99
C ILE A 107 -10.30 16.17 -13.49
N ILE A 108 -11.16 15.36 -12.90
CA ILE A 108 -11.06 14.94 -11.51
C ILE A 108 -10.30 13.63 -11.46
N VAL A 109 -9.24 13.58 -10.67
CA VAL A 109 -8.49 12.36 -10.36
C VAL A 109 -8.76 12.00 -8.91
N GLU A 110 -9.30 10.81 -8.69
CA GLU A 110 -9.63 10.32 -7.36
C GLU A 110 -8.51 9.44 -6.82
N PHE A 111 -8.03 9.77 -5.62
CA PHE A 111 -7.09 8.95 -4.88
C PHE A 111 -7.66 8.52 -3.53
N LEU A 112 -7.45 7.26 -3.16
CA LEU A 112 -7.72 6.75 -1.82
C LEU A 112 -6.44 6.73 -1.00
N CYS A 113 -6.39 7.50 0.08
CA CYS A 113 -5.25 7.59 0.98
C CYS A 113 -5.55 6.91 2.33
N PRO A 114 -4.91 5.77 2.63
CA PRO A 114 -5.00 5.12 3.94
C PRO A 114 -4.55 6.02 5.10
N LEU A 115 -5.24 5.92 6.24
CA LEU A 115 -4.81 6.56 7.50
C LEU A 115 -3.82 5.71 8.32
N GLY A 116 -3.39 4.57 7.79
CA GLY A 116 -2.38 3.70 8.39
C GLY A 116 -2.05 2.53 7.48
N LYS A 117 -1.05 1.74 7.89
CA LYS A 117 -0.53 0.61 7.11
C LYS A 117 -1.56 -0.51 6.93
N ASP A 118 -2.40 -0.73 7.95
CA ASP A 118 -3.39 -1.81 7.95
C ASP A 118 -4.75 -1.36 7.39
N TYR A 119 -4.76 -0.76 6.20
CA TYR A 119 -5.99 -0.29 5.56
C TYR A 119 -7.02 -1.42 5.39
N TYR A 120 -6.57 -2.60 4.95
CA TYR A 120 -7.44 -3.76 4.77
C TYR A 120 -8.22 -4.14 6.05
N LEU A 121 -7.60 -4.01 7.23
CA LEU A 121 -8.22 -4.35 8.51
C LEU A 121 -9.17 -3.26 9.03
N HIS A 122 -8.80 -1.99 8.86
CA HIS A 122 -9.53 -0.88 9.48
C HIS A 122 -10.46 -0.13 8.52
N LYS A 123 -10.27 -0.30 7.21
CA LYS A 123 -10.99 0.38 6.12
C LYS A 123 -11.10 1.90 6.31
N ARG A 124 -10.09 2.53 6.92
CA ARG A 124 -10.06 3.98 7.18
C ARG A 124 -9.10 4.68 6.25
N ALA A 125 -9.68 5.46 5.35
CA ALA A 125 -8.98 6.25 4.36
C ALA A 125 -9.68 7.60 4.13
N ILE A 126 -8.96 8.52 3.49
CA ILE A 126 -9.51 9.74 2.91
C ILE A 126 -9.55 9.56 1.40
N ARG A 127 -10.70 9.84 0.79
CA ARG A 127 -10.81 9.99 -0.65
C ARG A 127 -10.49 11.43 -1.03
N PHE A 128 -9.48 11.62 -1.85
CA PHE A 128 -9.10 12.91 -2.41
C PHE A 128 -9.61 13.01 -3.84
N ARG A 129 -10.55 13.93 -4.09
CA ARG A 129 -11.01 14.31 -5.44
C ARG A 129 -10.22 15.54 -5.87
N LEU A 130 -9.26 15.35 -6.76
CA LEU A 130 -8.31 16.40 -7.12
C LEU A 130 -8.53 16.85 -8.56
N THR A 131 -8.77 18.15 -8.75
CA THR A 131 -8.82 18.73 -10.08
C THR A 131 -7.43 18.77 -10.69
N ALA A 132 -7.30 18.29 -11.91
CA ALA A 132 -6.06 18.25 -12.68
C ALA A 132 -6.28 18.84 -14.08
N PRO A 133 -5.30 19.58 -14.61
CA PRO A 133 -5.28 19.92 -16.03
C PRO A 133 -5.04 18.65 -16.87
N GLU A 134 -5.51 18.65 -18.12
CA GLU A 134 -5.50 17.47 -19.00
C GLU A 134 -4.09 16.89 -19.20
N GLU A 135 -3.09 17.76 -19.31
CA GLU A 135 -1.69 17.35 -19.48
C GLU A 135 -1.17 16.53 -18.30
N ARG A 136 -1.67 16.80 -17.09
CA ARG A 136 -1.30 16.07 -15.87
C ARG A 136 -2.13 14.81 -15.69
N ALA A 137 -3.38 14.81 -16.16
CA ALA A 137 -4.25 13.65 -16.07
C ALA A 137 -3.91 12.55 -17.10
N LYS A 138 -3.24 12.93 -18.20
CA LYS A 138 -2.89 12.04 -19.31
C LYS A 138 -2.21 10.74 -18.86
N GLN A 139 -1.30 10.82 -17.89
CA GLN A 139 -0.59 9.64 -17.36
C GLN A 139 -1.53 8.59 -16.75
N PHE A 140 -2.69 8.99 -16.22
CA PHE A 140 -3.66 8.07 -15.64
C PHE A 140 -4.60 7.49 -16.70
N LEU A 141 -4.90 8.27 -17.73
CA LEU A 141 -5.73 7.82 -18.86
C LEU A 141 -5.00 6.79 -19.73
N GLU A 142 -3.67 6.88 -19.79
CA GLU A 142 -2.79 5.96 -20.53
C GLU A 142 -2.28 4.79 -19.69
N ALA A 143 -2.57 4.77 -18.38
CA ALA A 143 -2.17 3.67 -17.51
C ALA A 143 -2.90 2.37 -17.86
N GLU A 144 -2.20 1.24 -17.71
CA GLU A 144 -2.81 -0.08 -17.86
C GLU A 144 -3.89 -0.26 -16.79
N ARG A 145 -5.08 -0.69 -17.21
CA ARG A 145 -6.22 -0.88 -16.31
C ARG A 145 -6.15 -2.26 -15.71
N GLU A 146 -6.25 -2.34 -14.38
CA GLU A 146 -6.40 -3.62 -13.70
C GLU A 146 -7.67 -4.35 -14.17
N ASP A 147 -7.60 -5.68 -14.23
CA ASP A 147 -8.79 -6.50 -14.46
C ASP A 147 -9.78 -6.25 -13.32
N PRO A 148 -11.06 -5.96 -13.63
CA PRO A 148 -12.10 -5.76 -12.62
C PRO A 148 -12.17 -6.86 -11.54
N SER A 149 -11.78 -8.09 -11.90
CA SER A 149 -11.75 -9.25 -11.02
C SER A 149 -10.76 -9.09 -9.85
N PHE A 150 -9.72 -8.28 -10.01
CA PHE A 150 -8.68 -8.05 -8.99
C PHE A 150 -8.88 -6.76 -8.19
N LEU A 151 -9.90 -5.95 -8.50
CA LEU A 151 -10.15 -4.69 -7.77
C LEU A 151 -10.33 -4.90 -6.26
N SER A 152 -10.93 -6.02 -5.85
CA SER A 152 -11.09 -6.37 -4.43
C SER A 152 -9.77 -6.71 -3.73
N LEU A 153 -8.76 -7.14 -4.48
CA LEU A 153 -7.44 -7.48 -3.97
C LEU A 153 -6.48 -6.28 -3.97
N ARG A 154 -6.80 -5.21 -4.70
CA ARG A 154 -5.95 -4.02 -4.82
C ARG A 154 -5.55 -3.41 -3.48
N TYR A 155 -6.45 -3.44 -2.49
CA TYR A 155 -6.20 -2.90 -1.16
C TYR A 155 -5.36 -3.82 -0.25
N TYR A 156 -4.98 -5.01 -0.74
CA TYR A 156 -3.93 -5.83 -0.12
C TYR A 156 -2.54 -5.46 -0.64
N ALA A 157 -2.45 -4.71 -1.74
CA ALA A 157 -1.20 -4.17 -2.26
C ALA A 157 -0.87 -2.81 -1.64
N GLU A 158 0.39 -2.39 -1.77
CA GLU A 158 0.82 -1.04 -1.38
C GLU A 158 0.24 0.03 -2.34
N PRO A 159 0.09 1.30 -1.90
CA PRO A 159 -0.40 2.37 -2.75
C PRO A 159 0.40 2.56 -4.05
N ASP A 160 -0.27 3.05 -5.09
CA ASP A 160 0.30 3.15 -6.44
C ASP A 160 1.15 4.41 -6.65
N TYR A 161 0.80 5.51 -5.96
CA TYR A 161 1.37 6.84 -6.22
C TYR A 161 1.80 7.57 -4.96
N PHE A 162 2.90 8.33 -5.09
CA PHE A 162 3.14 9.53 -4.31
C PHE A 162 2.36 10.69 -4.93
N VAL A 163 1.43 11.28 -4.19
CA VAL A 163 0.53 12.33 -4.65
C VAL A 163 0.85 13.64 -3.94
N VAL A 164 1.11 14.67 -4.72
CA VAL A 164 1.36 16.04 -4.28
C VAL A 164 0.13 16.87 -4.64
N ALA A 165 -0.52 17.43 -3.62
CA ALA A 165 -1.80 18.12 -3.80
C ALA A 165 -1.91 19.35 -2.91
N ARG A 166 -2.70 20.34 -3.35
CA ARG A 166 -3.20 21.41 -2.49
C ARG A 166 -4.63 21.08 -2.09
N ILE A 167 -4.89 20.98 -0.79
CA ILE A 167 -6.22 20.65 -0.29
C ILE A 167 -6.98 21.93 0.06
N GLU A 168 -8.16 22.08 -0.52
CA GLU A 168 -9.01 23.25 -0.31
C GLU A 168 -10.01 23.00 0.82
N LYS A 169 -10.60 21.81 0.84
CA LYS A 169 -11.70 21.50 1.75
C LYS A 169 -11.76 20.02 2.09
N LEU A 170 -11.81 19.72 3.39
CA LEU A 170 -12.16 18.40 3.90
C LEU A 170 -13.63 18.36 4.33
N VAL A 171 -14.40 17.43 3.76
CA VAL A 171 -15.80 17.19 4.12
C VAL A 171 -15.93 15.77 4.66
N ARG A 172 -16.69 15.61 5.75
CA ARG A 172 -17.06 14.27 6.20
C ARG A 172 -18.02 13.67 5.19
N ALA A 173 -17.63 12.55 4.59
CA ALA A 173 -18.56 11.73 3.81
C ALA A 173 -19.51 11.06 4.82
N LYS A 174 -20.68 11.65 5.03
CA LYS A 174 -21.77 10.98 5.73
C LYS A 174 -22.62 10.28 4.66
N ARG A 175 -22.45 8.97 4.49
CA ARG A 175 -23.42 8.15 3.77
C ARG A 175 -24.36 7.54 4.81
N TYR A 176 -25.64 7.90 4.76
CA TYR A 176 -26.69 7.18 5.46
C TYR A 176 -27.29 6.23 4.43
N GLU A 177 -26.98 4.95 4.52
CA GLU A 177 -27.69 3.93 3.74
C GLU A 177 -28.80 3.36 4.63
N MET A 178 -30.03 3.80 4.38
CA MET A 178 -31.24 3.19 4.94
C MET A 178 -31.70 2.12 3.95
N TYR A 179 -31.35 0.86 4.20
CA TYR A 179 -32.08 -0.26 3.61
C TYR A 179 -33.20 -0.64 4.59
N SER A 180 -34.44 -0.28 4.25
CA SER A 180 -35.61 -0.93 4.85
C SER A 180 -36.10 -2.01 3.89
N SER A 181 -35.65 -3.25 4.07
CA SER A 181 -36.43 -4.38 3.58
C SER A 181 -37.55 -4.62 4.59
N GLY A 182 -38.73 -4.08 4.28
CA GLY A 182 -39.93 -4.43 5.02
C GLY A 182 -40.29 -5.88 4.74
N ASN A 183 -39.92 -6.78 5.64
CA ASN A 183 -40.75 -7.85 6.15
C ASN A 183 -40.14 -8.36 7.45
N GLY A 184 -40.99 -8.50 8.46
CA GLY A 184 -40.61 -8.59 9.87
C GLY A 184 -39.57 -9.66 10.19
N ASP A 185 -38.78 -9.28 11.19
CA ASP A 185 -37.79 -10.07 11.93
C ASP A 185 -36.41 -10.19 11.28
N GLU A 186 -35.46 -9.52 11.95
CA GLU A 186 -34.01 -9.42 11.72
C GLU A 186 -33.55 -8.46 10.60
N ILE A 187 -33.09 -7.29 11.05
CA ILE A 187 -32.36 -6.32 10.23
C ILE A 187 -30.90 -6.79 10.19
N GLU A 188 -30.51 -7.50 9.14
CA GLU A 188 -29.09 -7.62 8.78
C GLU A 188 -28.62 -6.27 8.23
N VAL A 189 -27.82 -5.57 9.02
CA VAL A 189 -27.17 -4.32 8.60
C VAL A 189 -25.83 -4.71 7.97
N ASP A 190 -25.79 -4.77 6.64
CA ASP A 190 -24.52 -4.86 5.93
C ASP A 190 -23.89 -3.47 5.90
N ILE A 191 -22.90 -3.24 6.77
CA ILE A 191 -22.20 -1.95 6.87
C ILE A 191 -21.09 -1.95 5.83
N GLU A 192 -21.39 -1.46 4.63
CA GLU A 192 -20.35 -1.06 3.70
C GLU A 192 -19.65 0.19 4.27
N ILE A 193 -18.44 0.01 4.83
CA ILE A 193 -17.64 1.10 5.40
C ILE A 193 -17.13 1.95 4.23
N ALA A 194 -17.97 2.90 3.80
CA ALA A 194 -17.58 3.94 2.85
C ALA A 194 -16.35 4.70 3.39
N PRO A 195 -15.45 5.18 2.51
CA PRO A 195 -14.36 6.05 2.94
C PRO A 195 -14.91 7.19 3.79
N SER A 196 -14.38 7.33 5.00
CA SER A 196 -14.98 8.17 6.04
C SER A 196 -14.96 9.68 5.69
N PHE A 197 -14.16 10.06 4.69
CA PHE A 197 -13.90 11.45 4.31
C PHE A 197 -13.72 11.61 2.81
N ALA A 198 -14.23 12.74 2.29
CA ALA A 198 -13.95 13.22 0.96
C ALA A 198 -13.29 14.60 1.07
N SER A 199 -12.21 14.82 0.32
CA SER A 199 -11.50 16.09 0.28
C SER A 199 -11.40 16.57 -1.15
N THR A 200 -11.62 17.85 -1.40
CA THR A 200 -11.42 18.47 -2.71
C THR A 200 -10.14 19.29 -2.72
N GLY A 201 -9.50 19.38 -3.88
CA GLY A 201 -8.27 20.13 -4.05
C GLY A 201 -7.74 20.15 -5.48
N GLU A 202 -6.51 20.61 -5.62
CA GLU A 202 -5.78 20.69 -6.88
C GLU A 202 -4.66 19.65 -6.88
N LEU A 203 -4.59 18.85 -7.94
CA LEU A 203 -3.47 17.94 -8.19
C LEU A 203 -2.28 18.73 -8.72
N ILE A 204 -1.16 18.70 -7.99
CA ILE A 204 0.09 19.32 -8.45
C ILE A 204 0.89 18.30 -9.24
N GLU A 205 1.08 17.10 -8.68
CA GLU A 205 1.79 16.00 -9.33
C GLU A 205 1.42 14.65 -8.70
N ALA A 206 1.42 13.59 -9.49
CA ALA A 206 1.45 12.22 -8.96
C ALA A 206 2.61 11.48 -9.62
N LEU A 207 3.37 10.76 -8.80
CA LEU A 207 4.55 10.01 -9.21
C LEU A 207 4.32 8.54 -8.86
N PRO A 208 4.43 7.61 -9.83
CA PRO A 208 4.24 6.19 -9.55
C PRO A 208 5.29 5.71 -8.56
N ILE A 209 4.86 4.90 -7.60
CA ILE A 209 5.78 4.21 -6.69
C ILE A 209 6.40 3.04 -7.47
N PRO A 210 7.74 2.92 -7.51
CA PRO A 210 8.40 1.84 -8.22
C PRO A 210 7.90 0.46 -7.80
N ALA A 211 7.60 -0.42 -8.76
CA ALA A 211 6.99 -1.73 -8.51
C ALA A 211 7.79 -2.62 -7.52
N TYR A 212 9.13 -2.56 -7.56
CA TYR A 212 9.97 -3.29 -6.62
C TYR A 212 9.82 -2.84 -5.15
N LEU A 213 9.23 -1.67 -4.91
CA LEU A 213 8.86 -1.16 -3.59
C LEU A 213 7.44 -1.57 -3.18
N THR A 214 6.61 -2.06 -4.09
CA THR A 214 5.22 -2.47 -3.81
C THR A 214 5.03 -3.98 -3.85
N GLU A 215 5.87 -4.74 -4.57
CA GLU A 215 5.81 -6.21 -4.64
C GLU A 215 6.16 -6.86 -3.30
N SER A 216 5.24 -7.58 -2.65
CA SER A 216 5.61 -8.39 -1.49
C SER A 216 6.56 -9.51 -1.93
N PRO A 217 7.61 -9.85 -1.16
CA PRO A 217 8.51 -10.99 -1.48
C PRO A 217 7.81 -12.36 -1.48
N ASP A 218 6.51 -12.40 -1.15
CA ASP A 218 5.69 -13.61 -1.07
C ASP A 218 4.79 -13.84 -2.30
N ASN A 219 4.93 -13.05 -3.38
CA ASN A 219 4.26 -13.28 -4.66
C ASN A 219 5.15 -14.02 -5.68
#